data_AF-A0A8I3ATY0-F1
#
_entry.id   AF-A0A8I3ATY0-F1
#
_cell.length_a   1.000
_cell.length_b   1.000
_cell.length_c   1.000
_cell.angle_alpha   90.00
_cell.angle_beta   90.00
_cell.angle_gamma   90.00
#
_symmetry.space_group_name_H-M   'P 1'
#
loop_
_entity.id
_entity.type
_entity.pdbx_description
1 polymer ?
#
loop_
_entity_poly.entity_id
_entity_poly.type
_entity_poly.pdbx_seq_one_letter_code
_entity_poly.pdbx_strand_id
1 'polypeptide(L)'
;MITPVVQSPASPADLLHYIVSYQTYPTTLLICASRADFLASLQQDIHAQLTTPALDTEPARTLQPTSAPPLLQAPLYQVAVAKHIRIAFLPTVAHLRAYLAAFSPHDPAKVAAPPTADGPPTAPGRRPPLLLVYGLLALHRETSEWSAQGIGSTAAGLVQSARGAAFRAVVVEPRREGPGDGFEALLGELAPALSGGSRRDEGGWTGRTVDVRRILGRWFRFQTGQWHVE
;
A
#
# COMPACT_ATOMS: atom_id res chain seq x y z
N MET A 1 -19.61 8.08 6.33
CA MET A 1 -18.27 8.67 6.23
C MET A 1 -17.32 7.63 5.67
N ILE A 2 -16.43 7.99 4.74
CA ILE A 2 -15.44 7.06 4.17
C ILE A 2 -14.40 6.75 5.25
N THR A 3 -14.27 5.49 5.65
CA THR A 3 -13.35 5.06 6.72
C THR A 3 -11.95 4.81 6.18
N PRO A 4 -10.93 5.53 6.65
CA PRO A 4 -9.53 5.24 6.34
C PRO A 4 -9.09 3.90 6.92
N VAL A 5 -8.24 3.16 6.21
CA VAL A 5 -7.74 1.87 6.69
C VAL A 5 -6.25 1.66 6.52
N VAL A 6 -5.68 0.85 7.41
CA VAL A 6 -4.40 0.18 7.24
C VAL A 6 -4.70 -1.28 6.93
N GLN A 7 -4.19 -1.79 5.82
CA GLN A 7 -4.31 -3.21 5.48
C GLN A 7 -3.03 -3.97 5.86
N SER A 8 -3.15 -5.29 6.02
CA SER A 8 -1.99 -6.15 6.24
C SER A 8 -0.92 -5.97 5.15
N PRO A 9 0.37 -6.19 5.45
CA PRO A 9 1.43 -6.05 4.45
C PRO A 9 1.18 -6.88 3.20
N ALA A 10 1.59 -6.37 2.05
CA ALA A 10 1.47 -7.00 0.74
C ALA A 10 2.82 -6.99 0.04
N SER A 11 3.05 -7.95 -0.86
CA SER A 11 4.17 -7.83 -1.80
C SER A 11 3.80 -6.85 -2.92
N PRO A 12 4.79 -6.30 -3.67
CA PRO A 12 4.51 -5.43 -4.80
C PRO A 12 3.60 -6.08 -5.85
N ALA A 13 3.80 -7.36 -6.18
CA ALA A 13 3.01 -8.03 -7.21
C ALA A 13 1.57 -8.27 -6.74
N ASP A 14 1.39 -8.75 -5.51
CA ASP A 14 0.08 -8.97 -4.90
C ASP A 14 -0.74 -7.66 -4.87
N LEU A 15 -0.10 -6.57 -4.45
CA LEU A 15 -0.74 -5.25 -4.37
C LEU A 15 -1.20 -4.78 -5.75
N LEU A 16 -0.32 -4.83 -6.76
CA LEU A 16 -0.66 -4.37 -8.11
C LEU A 16 -1.75 -5.23 -8.73
N HIS A 17 -1.69 -6.54 -8.55
CA HIS A 17 -2.73 -7.46 -9.02
C HIS A 17 -4.08 -7.11 -8.38
N TYR A 18 -4.11 -6.94 -7.06
CA TYR A 18 -5.32 -6.57 -6.34
C TYR A 18 -5.91 -5.23 -6.80
N ILE A 19 -5.08 -4.21 -7.04
CA ILE A 19 -5.55 -2.91 -7.49
C ILE A 19 -6.17 -3.00 -8.89
N VAL A 20 -5.48 -3.66 -9.81
CA VAL A 20 -5.92 -3.76 -11.21
C VAL A 20 -7.17 -4.65 -11.35
N SER A 21 -7.32 -5.66 -10.50
CA SER A 21 -8.45 -6.60 -10.56
C SER A 21 -9.71 -6.12 -9.83
N TYR A 22 -9.59 -5.40 -8.71
CA TYR A 22 -10.73 -5.14 -7.82
C TYR A 22 -11.02 -3.68 -7.49
N GLN A 23 -10.13 -2.74 -7.83
CA GLN A 23 -10.29 -1.35 -7.37
C GLN A 23 -11.01 -0.46 -8.36
N THR A 24 -11.80 0.44 -7.77
CA THR A 24 -12.57 1.44 -8.50
C THR A 24 -11.66 2.56 -8.98
N TYR A 25 -11.84 2.99 -10.23
CA TYR A 25 -11.13 4.14 -10.78
C TYR A 25 -11.86 5.46 -10.49
N PRO A 26 -11.11 6.58 -10.34
CA PRO A 26 -9.65 6.70 -10.41
C PRO A 26 -8.95 6.28 -9.10
N THR A 27 -7.90 5.46 -9.18
CA THR A 27 -7.08 5.12 -7.99
C THR A 27 -5.74 5.82 -8.08
N THR A 28 -5.31 6.45 -6.98
CA THR A 28 -3.97 7.03 -6.85
C THR A 28 -3.14 6.19 -5.89
N LEU A 29 -2.06 5.60 -6.41
CA LEU A 29 -1.08 4.79 -5.69
C LEU A 29 0.20 5.62 -5.46
N LEU A 30 0.53 5.84 -4.20
CA LEU A 30 1.72 6.55 -3.74
C LEU A 30 2.72 5.52 -3.20
N ILE A 31 3.80 5.28 -3.94
CA ILE A 31 4.83 4.31 -3.61
C ILE A 31 5.94 5.03 -2.85
N CYS A 32 6.13 4.69 -1.58
CA CYS A 32 7.13 5.29 -0.69
C CYS A 32 8.51 4.64 -0.85
N ALA A 33 9.00 4.62 -2.09
CA ALA A 33 10.30 4.12 -2.48
C ALA A 33 10.75 4.85 -3.76
N SER A 34 12.02 4.72 -4.12
CA SER A 34 12.43 5.10 -5.47
C SER A 34 11.81 4.16 -6.50
N ARG A 35 11.68 4.63 -7.74
CA ARG A 35 11.20 3.79 -8.84
C ARG A 35 12.10 2.57 -9.07
N ALA A 36 13.41 2.73 -8.93
CA ALA A 36 14.36 1.65 -9.11
C ALA A 36 14.19 0.56 -8.05
N ASP A 37 14.10 0.94 -6.77
CA ASP A 37 13.98 -0.01 -5.67
C ASP A 37 12.65 -0.77 -5.71
N PHE A 38 11.57 -0.07 -6.04
CA PHE A 38 10.27 -0.71 -6.19
C PHE A 38 10.26 -1.72 -7.33
N LEU A 39 10.85 -1.39 -8.48
CA LEU A 39 10.94 -2.31 -9.62
C LEU A 39 11.84 -3.51 -9.31
N ALA A 40 12.96 -3.31 -8.62
CA ALA A 40 13.82 -4.39 -8.19
C ALA A 40 13.09 -5.35 -7.23
N SER A 41 12.37 -4.81 -6.23
CA SER A 41 11.55 -5.60 -5.30
C SER A 41 10.42 -6.34 -6.02
N LEU A 42 9.75 -5.70 -7.00
CA LEU A 42 8.72 -6.34 -7.82
C LEU A 42 9.29 -7.48 -8.67
N GLN A 43 10.48 -7.31 -9.25
CA GLN A 43 11.15 -8.37 -10.02
C GLN A 43 11.52 -9.57 -9.15
N GLN A 44 12.06 -9.32 -7.95
CA GLN A 44 12.38 -10.36 -6.98
C GLN A 44 11.13 -11.13 -6.56
N ASP A 45 10.04 -10.43 -6.28
CA ASP A 45 8.75 -11.02 -5.89
C ASP A 45 8.18 -11.92 -7.01
N ILE A 46 8.15 -11.42 -8.25
CA ILE A 46 7.72 -12.22 -9.42
C ILE A 46 8.60 -13.45 -9.61
N HIS A 47 9.92 -13.31 -9.46
CA HIS A 47 10.86 -14.42 -9.57
C HIS A 47 10.63 -15.47 -8.46
N ALA A 48 10.37 -15.03 -7.23
CA ALA A 48 10.05 -15.92 -6.11
C ALA A 48 8.75 -16.71 -6.38
N GLN A 49 7.71 -16.04 -6.87
CA GLN A 49 6.43 -16.67 -7.24
C GLN A 49 6.60 -17.74 -8.34
N LEU A 50 7.48 -17.50 -9.32
CA LEU A 50 7.80 -18.47 -10.37
C LEU A 50 8.61 -19.67 -9.88
N THR A 51 9.41 -19.47 -8.83
CA THR A 51 10.36 -20.49 -8.33
C THR A 51 9.77 -21.33 -7.20
N THR A 52 8.67 -20.89 -6.58
CA THR A 52 8.04 -21.62 -5.47
C THR A 52 7.40 -22.91 -6.02
N PRO A 53 7.93 -24.11 -5.72
CA PRO A 53 7.29 -25.34 -6.15
C PRO A 53 5.96 -25.47 -5.41
N ALA A 54 4.88 -25.75 -6.13
CA ALA A 54 3.63 -26.18 -5.52
C ALA A 54 3.93 -27.39 -4.62
N LEU A 55 3.92 -27.19 -3.30
CA LEU A 55 3.98 -28.27 -2.32
C LEU A 55 2.60 -28.93 -2.31
N ASP A 56 2.29 -29.65 -3.38
CA ASP A 56 1.07 -30.44 -3.49
C ASP A 56 1.26 -31.75 -2.75
N THR A 57 0.54 -31.85 -1.63
CA THR A 57 -0.01 -33.13 -1.18
C THR A 57 -1.05 -33.54 -2.23
N GLU A 58 -0.68 -34.48 -3.11
CA GLU A 58 -1.46 -35.57 -3.73
C GLU A 58 -0.97 -35.89 -5.16
N PRO A 59 -0.90 -37.17 -5.58
CA PRO A 59 -0.26 -37.57 -6.82
C PRO A 59 -1.19 -37.54 -8.04
N ALA A 60 -0.60 -37.23 -9.18
CA ALA A 60 -1.08 -37.51 -10.54
C ALA A 60 -2.37 -36.81 -11.02
N ARG A 61 -2.22 -35.55 -11.46
CA ARG A 61 -2.96 -35.04 -12.64
C ARG A 61 -2.02 -34.27 -13.57
N THR A 62 -1.85 -34.84 -14.78
CA THR A 62 -1.53 -34.19 -16.06
C THR A 62 -0.87 -32.81 -16.02
N LEU A 63 0.40 -32.75 -16.46
CA LEU A 63 1.18 -31.59 -16.91
C LEU A 63 0.31 -30.40 -17.36
N GLN A 64 -0.07 -29.52 -16.42
CA GLN A 64 -0.56 -28.19 -16.74
C GLN A 64 0.65 -27.26 -16.79
N PRO A 65 0.77 -26.42 -17.84
CA PRO A 65 1.86 -25.46 -17.93
C PRO A 65 1.78 -24.54 -16.72
N THR A 66 2.93 -24.31 -16.08
CA THR A 66 3.16 -23.29 -15.05
C THR A 66 2.42 -22.01 -15.43
N SER A 67 1.27 -21.76 -14.81
CA SER A 67 0.47 -20.59 -15.10
C SER A 67 1.29 -19.37 -14.73
N ALA A 68 1.56 -18.51 -15.72
CA ALA A 68 2.29 -17.26 -15.48
C ALA A 68 1.63 -16.49 -14.31
N PRO A 69 2.42 -15.82 -13.44
CA PRO A 69 1.91 -15.01 -12.35
C PRO A 69 0.75 -14.11 -12.83
N PRO A 70 -0.35 -13.97 -12.06
CA PRO A 70 -1.56 -13.28 -12.52
C PRO A 70 -1.31 -11.87 -13.07
N LEU A 71 -0.34 -11.14 -12.49
CA LEU A 71 0.07 -9.81 -12.93
C LEU A 71 0.64 -9.80 -14.37
N LEU A 72 1.26 -10.90 -14.82
CA LEU A 72 1.88 -11.04 -16.14
C LEU A 72 0.91 -11.52 -17.23
N GLN A 73 -0.28 -11.99 -16.86
CA GLN A 73 -1.29 -12.45 -17.83
C GLN A 73 -1.91 -11.29 -18.63
N ALA A 74 -1.85 -10.07 -18.08
CA ALA A 74 -2.18 -8.79 -18.72
C ALA A 74 -3.41 -8.81 -19.68
N PRO A 75 -4.59 -9.32 -19.27
CA PRO A 75 -5.79 -9.27 -20.09
C PRO A 75 -6.15 -7.84 -20.47
N LEU A 76 -6.75 -7.65 -21.66
CA LEU A 76 -7.10 -6.34 -22.23
C LEU A 76 -7.89 -5.45 -21.25
N TYR A 77 -8.76 -6.06 -20.44
CA TYR A 77 -9.51 -5.36 -19.39
C TYR A 77 -8.60 -4.76 -18.31
N GLN A 78 -7.64 -5.54 -17.80
CA GLN A 78 -6.67 -5.06 -16.80
C GLN A 78 -5.79 -3.94 -17.37
N VAL A 79 -5.38 -4.02 -18.64
CA VAL A 79 -4.64 -2.93 -19.32
C VAL A 79 -5.50 -1.68 -19.45
N ALA A 80 -6.80 -1.81 -19.73
CA ALA A 80 -7.71 -0.68 -19.76
C ALA A 80 -7.87 -0.05 -18.36
N VAL A 81 -8.04 -0.86 -17.30
CA VAL A 81 -8.13 -0.37 -15.91
C VAL A 81 -6.83 0.31 -15.46
N ALA A 82 -5.67 -0.24 -15.81
CA ALA A 82 -4.36 0.30 -15.42
C ALA A 82 -4.13 1.74 -15.91
N LYS A 83 -4.73 2.13 -17.04
CA LYS A 83 -4.68 3.52 -17.55
C LYS A 83 -5.36 4.54 -16.62
N HIS A 84 -6.16 4.08 -15.67
CA HIS A 84 -6.85 4.90 -14.68
C HIS A 84 -6.24 4.82 -13.28
N ILE A 85 -5.09 4.14 -13.14
CA ILE A 85 -4.30 4.12 -11.92
C ILE A 85 -3.19 5.15 -12.06
N ARG A 86 -3.19 6.15 -11.18
CA ARG A 86 -2.11 7.14 -11.08
C ARG A 86 -1.07 6.60 -10.11
N ILE A 87 0.18 6.52 -10.53
CA ILE A 87 1.28 6.06 -9.67
C ILE A 87 2.28 7.21 -9.49
N ALA A 88 2.65 7.49 -8.25
CA ALA A 88 3.73 8.42 -7.90
C ALA A 88 4.76 7.73 -7.00
N PHE A 89 6.05 7.93 -7.29
CA PHE A 89 7.16 7.42 -6.49
C PHE A 89 7.70 8.54 -5.60
N LEU A 90 7.74 8.30 -4.30
CA LEU A 90 7.99 9.30 -3.25
C LEU A 90 9.07 8.76 -2.31
N PRO A 91 10.36 8.93 -2.66
CA PRO A 91 11.46 8.25 -1.98
C PRO A 91 11.80 8.82 -0.59
N THR A 92 11.20 9.94 -0.18
CA THR A 92 11.42 10.50 1.16
C THR A 92 10.11 11.00 1.78
N VAL A 93 10.09 11.11 3.12
CA VAL A 93 8.96 11.67 3.87
C VAL A 93 8.60 13.08 3.38
N ALA A 94 9.60 13.88 3.02
CA ALA A 94 9.38 15.22 2.47
C ALA A 94 8.62 15.19 1.13
N HIS A 95 9.00 14.28 0.20
CA HIS A 95 8.26 14.09 -1.05
C HIS A 95 6.81 13.69 -0.78
N LEU A 96 6.59 12.75 0.14
CA LEU A 96 5.25 12.29 0.49
C LEU A 96 4.39 13.42 1.06
N ARG A 97 4.90 14.17 2.04
CA ARG A 97 4.17 15.28 2.66
C ARG A 97 3.89 16.40 1.65
N ALA A 98 4.86 16.74 0.80
CA ALA A 98 4.67 17.73 -0.27
C ALA A 98 3.58 17.30 -1.26
N TYR A 99 3.61 16.03 -1.70
CA TYR A 99 2.59 15.48 -2.59
C TYR A 99 1.20 15.53 -1.95
N LEU A 100 1.07 15.12 -0.68
CA LEU A 100 -0.19 15.16 0.04
C LEU A 100 -0.72 16.59 0.22
N ALA A 101 0.15 17.55 0.51
CA ALA A 101 -0.22 18.96 0.66
C ALA A 101 -0.74 19.59 -0.64
N ALA A 102 -0.19 19.17 -1.79
CA ALA A 102 -0.61 19.61 -3.11
C ALA A 102 -1.63 18.67 -3.77
N PHE A 103 -2.10 17.64 -3.07
CA PHE A 103 -2.96 16.61 -3.67
C PHE A 103 -4.28 17.22 -4.11
N SER A 104 -4.52 17.17 -5.41
CA SER A 104 -5.79 17.54 -6.03
C SER A 104 -6.28 16.37 -6.89
N PRO A 105 -7.52 15.89 -6.70
CA PRO A 105 -8.09 14.87 -7.57
C PRO A 105 -8.39 15.41 -8.99
N HIS A 106 -8.34 16.73 -9.17
CA HIS A 106 -9.03 17.48 -10.21
C HIS A 106 -8.27 17.62 -11.54
N ASP A 107 -7.24 16.80 -11.79
CA ASP A 107 -6.79 16.63 -13.17
C ASP A 107 -7.74 15.61 -13.82
N PRO A 108 -8.68 16.00 -14.71
CA PRO A 108 -9.53 15.03 -15.37
C PRO A 108 -8.63 14.07 -16.14
N ALA A 109 -8.76 12.77 -15.89
CA ALA A 109 -8.01 11.79 -16.66
C ALA A 109 -8.27 12.07 -18.15
N LYS A 110 -7.21 12.37 -18.92
CA LYS A 110 -7.28 12.54 -20.38
C LYS A 110 -7.86 11.29 -21.09
N VAL A 111 -7.90 10.17 -20.38
CA VAL A 111 -8.48 8.91 -20.79
C VAL A 111 -9.91 8.82 -20.26
N ALA A 112 -10.88 8.73 -21.16
CA ALA A 112 -12.28 8.48 -20.81
C ALA A 112 -12.39 7.21 -19.96
N ALA A 113 -13.19 7.28 -18.89
CA ALA A 113 -13.44 6.13 -18.02
C ALA A 113 -13.81 4.88 -18.84
N PRO A 114 -13.31 3.67 -18.50
CA PRO A 114 -13.71 2.46 -19.18
C PRO A 114 -15.24 2.29 -19.03
N PRO A 115 -15.93 1.75 -20.04
CA PRO A 115 -17.32 1.36 -19.86
C PRO A 115 -17.37 0.26 -18.80
N THR A 116 -17.86 0.60 -17.60
CA THR A 116 -18.11 -0.37 -16.54
C THR A 116 -19.58 -0.74 -16.49
N ALA A 117 -19.86 -1.98 -16.08
CA ALA A 117 -21.20 -2.43 -15.75
C ALA A 117 -21.82 -1.62 -14.58
N ASP A 118 -20.98 -1.02 -13.73
CA ASP A 118 -21.37 -0.24 -12.55
C ASP A 118 -21.84 1.20 -12.86
N GLY A 119 -21.93 1.58 -14.14
CA GLY A 119 -22.40 2.89 -14.57
C GLY A 119 -21.37 4.02 -14.43
N PRO A 120 -21.79 5.29 -14.65
CA PRO A 120 -20.89 6.44 -14.60
C PRO A 120 -20.26 6.62 -13.21
N PRO A 121 -19.13 7.36 -13.08
CA PRO A 121 -18.45 7.57 -11.80
C PRO A 121 -19.30 8.15 -10.67
N THR A 122 -20.41 8.79 -11.03
CA THR A 122 -21.43 9.40 -10.16
C THR A 122 -22.56 8.45 -9.75
N ALA A 123 -22.54 7.18 -10.17
CA ALA A 123 -23.58 6.22 -9.85
C ALA A 123 -23.70 5.99 -8.32
N PRO A 124 -24.91 6.03 -7.75
CA PRO A 124 -25.12 5.77 -6.33
C PRO A 124 -24.77 4.32 -6.00
N GLY A 125 -23.98 4.11 -4.94
CA GLY A 125 -23.54 2.77 -4.48
C GLY A 125 -22.14 2.36 -4.93
N ARG A 126 -21.47 3.17 -5.77
CA ARG A 126 -20.09 2.91 -6.19
C ARG A 126 -19.11 3.07 -5.01
N ARG A 127 -18.13 2.16 -4.91
CA ARG A 127 -17.07 2.27 -3.89
C ARG A 127 -16.25 3.54 -4.11
N PRO A 128 -15.85 4.25 -3.05
CA PRO A 128 -15.06 5.48 -3.20
C PRO A 128 -13.70 5.16 -3.82
N PRO A 129 -13.15 6.05 -4.67
CA PRO A 129 -11.82 5.87 -5.23
C PRO A 129 -10.74 5.89 -4.14
N LEU A 130 -9.58 5.27 -4.39
CA LEU A 130 -8.54 5.12 -3.38
C LEU A 130 -7.43 6.16 -3.51
N LEU A 131 -6.97 6.67 -2.36
CA LEU A 131 -5.65 7.27 -2.18
C LEU A 131 -4.83 6.30 -1.32
N LEU A 132 -4.03 5.47 -1.97
CA LEU A 132 -3.27 4.39 -1.33
C LEU A 132 -1.81 4.79 -1.16
N VAL A 133 -1.26 4.66 0.04
CA VAL A 133 0.17 4.80 0.33
C VAL A 133 0.76 3.44 0.61
N TYR A 134 1.75 3.05 -0.18
CA TYR A 134 2.52 1.82 -0.02
C TYR A 134 3.88 2.12 0.61
N GLY A 135 4.13 1.63 1.82
CA GLY A 135 5.39 1.79 2.55
C GLY A 135 5.49 3.06 3.40
N LEU A 136 4.40 3.51 4.01
CA LEU A 136 4.41 4.69 4.88
C LEU A 136 5.38 4.53 6.04
N LEU A 137 5.32 3.41 6.77
CA LEU A 137 6.21 3.13 7.90
C LEU A 137 7.63 2.87 7.44
N ALA A 138 7.81 2.10 6.35
CA ALA A 138 9.12 1.86 5.74
C ALA A 138 9.85 3.19 5.45
N LEU A 139 9.15 4.19 4.91
CA LEU A 139 9.70 5.51 4.63
C LEU A 139 10.22 6.26 5.87
N HIS A 140 9.65 6.00 7.04
CA HIS A 140 10.02 6.70 8.28
C HIS A 140 11.16 6.00 9.03
N ARG A 141 11.26 4.66 8.98
CA ARG A 141 12.13 3.82 9.85
C ARG A 141 13.60 4.25 9.88
N GLU A 142 14.16 4.63 8.75
CA GLU A 142 15.60 4.98 8.63
C GLU A 142 15.84 6.49 8.72
N THR A 143 14.89 7.23 9.29
CA THR A 143 14.96 8.69 9.38
C THR A 143 14.64 9.15 10.79
N SER A 144 14.96 10.41 11.09
CA SER A 144 14.53 11.07 12.33
C SER A 144 13.00 11.26 12.43
N GLU A 145 12.26 10.93 11.36
CA GLU A 145 10.80 10.95 11.32
C GLU A 145 10.16 9.67 11.86
N TRP A 146 10.95 8.63 12.22
CA TRP A 146 10.44 7.49 12.98
C TRP A 146 10.07 7.92 14.41
N SER A 147 8.87 8.46 14.55
CA SER A 147 8.28 8.87 15.82
C SER A 147 6.77 8.89 15.73
N ALA A 148 6.08 8.83 16.88
CA ALA A 148 4.63 9.00 16.94
C ALA A 148 4.17 10.33 16.33
N GLN A 149 4.95 11.40 16.55
CA GLN A 149 4.73 12.71 15.93
C GLN A 149 4.89 12.65 14.41
N GLY A 150 6.00 12.10 13.90
CA GLY A 150 6.33 12.09 12.47
C GLY A 150 5.35 11.24 11.68
N ILE A 151 5.13 9.99 12.12
CA ILE A 151 4.17 9.05 11.52
C ILE A 151 2.76 9.61 11.62
N GLY A 152 2.38 10.12 12.80
CA GLY A 152 1.05 10.68 13.04
C GLY A 152 0.74 11.90 12.16
N SER A 153 1.72 12.78 11.94
CA SER A 153 1.59 13.94 11.05
C SER A 153 1.36 13.53 9.60
N THR A 154 2.16 12.57 9.11
CA THR A 154 2.02 12.05 7.74
C THR A 154 0.68 11.31 7.55
N ALA A 155 0.27 10.50 8.53
CA ALA A 155 -1.03 9.83 8.57
C ALA A 155 -2.21 10.83 8.52
N ALA A 156 -2.14 11.90 9.33
CA ALA A 156 -3.15 12.95 9.34
C ALA A 156 -3.25 13.63 7.97
N GLY A 157 -2.10 13.98 7.37
CA GLY A 157 -2.04 14.56 6.03
C GLY A 157 -2.70 13.66 4.98
N LEU A 158 -2.42 12.35 5.00
CA LEU A 158 -3.04 11.39 4.09
C LEU A 158 -4.57 11.38 4.24
N VAL A 159 -5.07 11.28 5.47
CA VAL A 159 -6.52 11.26 5.73
C VAL A 159 -7.17 12.58 5.31
N GLN A 160 -6.53 13.71 5.59
CA GLN A 160 -7.02 15.03 5.22
C GLN A 160 -7.11 15.19 3.70
N SER A 161 -6.05 14.85 2.97
CA SER A 161 -6.00 14.94 1.50
C SER A 161 -7.01 14.00 0.84
N ALA A 162 -7.12 12.76 1.32
CA ALA A 162 -8.12 11.81 0.81
C ALA A 162 -9.55 12.31 1.06
N ARG A 163 -9.84 12.79 2.27
CA ARG A 163 -11.16 13.30 2.63
C ARG A 163 -11.55 14.52 1.79
N GLY A 164 -10.62 15.45 1.57
CA GLY A 164 -10.84 16.62 0.71
C GLY A 164 -11.18 16.25 -0.74
N ALA A 165 -10.71 15.10 -1.21
CA ALA A 165 -10.95 14.57 -2.54
C ALA A 165 -12.14 13.59 -2.63
N ALA A 166 -12.83 13.29 -1.53
CA ALA A 166 -13.79 12.18 -1.41
C ALA A 166 -13.21 10.79 -1.76
N PHE A 167 -11.91 10.59 -1.50
CA PHE A 167 -11.21 9.32 -1.66
C PHE A 167 -11.17 8.58 -0.33
N ARG A 168 -10.99 7.26 -0.40
CA ARG A 168 -10.64 6.43 0.75
C ARG A 168 -9.13 6.38 0.91
N ALA A 169 -8.64 6.87 2.05
CA ALA A 169 -7.25 6.71 2.44
C ALA A 169 -6.95 5.26 2.83
N VAL A 170 -5.90 4.70 2.24
CA VAL A 170 -5.44 3.33 2.50
C VAL A 170 -3.93 3.33 2.72
N VAL A 171 -3.46 2.62 3.74
CA VAL A 171 -2.03 2.37 3.97
C VAL A 171 -1.79 0.87 3.84
N VAL A 172 -0.74 0.50 3.11
CA VAL A 172 -0.25 -0.87 2.97
C VAL A 172 1.27 -0.83 3.16
N GLU A 173 1.84 -1.73 3.94
CA GLU A 173 3.29 -1.84 4.05
C GLU A 173 3.83 -2.95 3.14
N PRO A 174 5.08 -2.82 2.65
CA PRO A 174 5.79 -3.94 2.04
C PRO A 174 5.86 -5.12 3.00
N ARG A 175 5.56 -6.30 2.47
CA ARG A 175 5.80 -7.57 3.18
C ARG A 175 7.30 -7.68 3.50
N ARG A 176 7.62 -7.99 4.75
CA ARG A 176 8.99 -8.27 5.21
C ARG A 176 9.17 -9.79 5.29
N GLU A 177 10.36 -10.26 4.96
CA GLU A 177 10.70 -11.69 5.01
C GLU A 177 11.43 -12.01 6.31
N GLY A 178 10.76 -12.74 7.20
CA GLY A 178 11.36 -13.12 8.48
C GLY A 178 10.37 -13.72 9.48
N PRO A 179 10.84 -14.57 10.42
CA PRO A 179 10.03 -15.07 11.51
C PRO A 179 9.62 -13.90 12.41
N GLY A 180 8.31 -13.63 12.47
CA GLY A 180 7.78 -12.51 13.23
C GLY A 180 7.45 -11.26 12.40
N ASP A 181 7.51 -11.30 11.08
CA ASP A 181 7.18 -10.14 10.20
C ASP A 181 5.67 -10.01 9.87
N GLY A 182 4.82 -10.52 10.75
CA GLY A 182 3.37 -10.48 10.60
C GLY A 182 2.78 -9.07 10.79
N PHE A 183 1.53 -8.89 10.35
CA PHE A 183 0.82 -7.61 10.53
C PHE A 183 0.76 -7.17 11.99
N GLU A 184 0.57 -8.11 12.93
CA GLU A 184 0.57 -7.82 14.36
C GLU A 184 1.92 -7.33 14.89
N ALA A 185 3.02 -7.87 14.39
CA ALA A 185 4.35 -7.44 14.79
C ALA A 185 4.69 -6.05 14.24
N LEU A 186 4.32 -5.78 12.98
CA LEU A 186 4.39 -4.43 12.40
C LEU A 186 3.64 -3.41 13.26
N LEU A 187 2.43 -3.78 13.69
CA LEU A 187 1.57 -2.94 14.52
C LEU A 187 2.07 -2.80 15.97
N GLY A 188 2.83 -3.79 16.47
CA GLY A 188 3.48 -3.75 17.78
C GLY A 188 4.83 -3.02 17.80
N GLU A 189 5.37 -2.63 16.65
CA GLU A 189 6.66 -1.93 16.57
C GLU A 189 6.61 -0.61 17.35
N LEU A 190 7.65 -0.34 18.13
CA LEU A 190 7.72 0.85 19.00
C LEU A 190 8.40 2.02 18.29
N ALA A 191 7.77 3.19 18.40
CA ALA A 191 8.34 4.46 17.99
C ALA A 191 8.45 5.41 19.20
N PRO A 192 9.50 6.25 19.29
CA PRO A 192 9.56 7.30 20.29
C PRO A 192 8.41 8.29 20.08
N ALA A 193 7.92 8.89 21.16
CA ALA A 193 6.79 9.82 21.06
C ALA A 193 7.11 11.07 20.21
N LEU A 194 8.37 11.53 20.25
CA LEU A 194 8.85 12.73 19.58
C LEU A 194 10.02 12.41 18.65
N SER A 195 10.14 13.20 17.58
CA SER A 195 11.29 13.12 16.68
C SER A 195 12.57 13.53 17.41
N GLY A 196 13.68 12.83 17.12
CA GLY A 196 15.00 13.10 17.74
C GLY A 196 15.28 12.35 19.05
N GLY A 197 14.41 11.42 19.47
CA GLY A 197 14.75 10.49 20.55
C GLY A 197 15.97 9.66 20.17
N SER A 198 16.99 9.60 21.03
CA SER A 198 18.17 8.79 20.76
C SER A 198 17.88 7.31 21.05
N ARG A 199 18.41 6.43 20.19
CA ARG A 199 18.46 5.00 20.46
C ARG A 199 19.57 4.78 21.51
N ARG A 200 19.25 4.07 22.58
CA ARG A 200 20.22 3.60 23.58
C ARG A 200 21.05 2.48 22.95
N ASP A 201 22.28 2.31 23.44
CA ASP A 201 23.21 1.27 22.97
C ASP A 201 22.64 -0.15 23.10
N GLU A 202 21.72 -0.38 24.06
CA GLU A 202 21.00 -1.65 24.25
C GLU A 202 19.82 -1.85 23.28
N GLY A 203 19.66 -0.99 22.28
CA GLY A 203 18.61 -1.10 21.26
C GLY A 203 17.23 -0.55 21.65
N GLY A 204 17.06 -0.06 22.88
CA GLY A 204 15.84 0.61 23.35
C GLY A 204 15.82 2.11 23.06
N TRP A 205 14.65 2.73 22.97
CA TRP A 205 14.54 4.19 22.80
C TRP A 205 14.68 4.93 24.14
N THR A 206 15.28 6.12 24.13
CA THR A 206 15.20 7.04 25.27
C THR A 206 13.80 7.68 25.35
N GLY A 207 13.18 7.61 26.54
CA GLY A 207 11.90 8.29 26.81
C GLY A 207 10.66 7.44 26.55
N ARG A 208 9.53 8.11 26.33
CA ARG A 208 8.22 7.46 26.12
C ARG A 208 8.12 6.91 24.70
N THR A 209 7.83 5.63 24.58
CA THR A 209 7.51 4.97 23.32
C THR A 209 6.02 4.72 23.18
N VAL A 210 5.58 4.57 21.94
CA VAL A 210 4.21 4.23 21.56
C VAL A 210 4.29 3.22 20.43
N ASP A 211 3.42 2.22 20.47
CA ASP A 211 3.30 1.24 19.39
C ASP A 211 2.64 1.85 18.15
N VAL A 212 3.02 1.34 16.98
CA VAL A 212 2.49 1.75 15.66
C VAL A 212 0.96 1.65 15.62
N ARG A 213 0.36 0.61 16.22
CA ARG A 213 -1.10 0.43 16.28
C ARG A 213 -1.77 1.62 16.93
N ARG A 214 -1.26 2.11 18.06
CA ARG A 214 -1.82 3.27 18.76
C ARG A 214 -1.62 4.56 17.97
N ILE A 215 -0.50 4.71 17.26
CA ILE A 215 -0.24 5.88 16.41
C ILE A 215 -1.22 5.94 15.24
N LEU A 216 -1.29 4.87 14.44
CA LEU A 216 -2.14 4.79 13.25
C LEU A 216 -3.63 4.64 13.61
N GLY A 217 -3.95 4.00 14.73
CA GLY A 217 -5.33 3.78 15.19
C GLY A 217 -6.10 5.06 15.55
N ARG A 218 -5.40 6.20 15.67
CA ARG A 218 -6.02 7.52 15.77
C ARG A 218 -6.68 7.97 14.46
N TRP A 219 -6.21 7.45 13.33
CA TRP A 219 -6.57 7.90 11.99
C TRP A 219 -7.23 6.80 11.15
N PHE A 220 -6.87 5.54 11.37
CA PHE A 220 -7.25 4.41 10.54
C PHE A 220 -7.91 3.27 11.34
N ARG A 221 -8.69 2.46 10.64
CA ARG A 221 -9.07 1.11 11.09
C ARG A 221 -8.13 0.07 10.49
N PHE A 222 -7.93 -1.05 11.18
CA PHE A 222 -7.06 -2.14 10.72
C PHE A 222 -7.89 -3.22 10.04
N GLN A 223 -7.41 -3.73 8.91
CA GLN A 223 -8.07 -4.78 8.12
C GLN A 223 -7.03 -5.75 7.57
N THR A 224 -7.38 -7.02 7.43
CA THR A 224 -6.57 -7.98 6.67
C THR A 224 -6.87 -7.79 5.18
N GLY A 225 -5.84 -7.53 4.38
CA GLY A 225 -5.97 -7.41 2.94
C GLY A 225 -6.13 -8.78 2.28
N GLN A 226 -6.96 -8.84 1.24
CA GLN A 226 -7.16 -10.05 0.43
C GLN A 226 -6.17 -10.02 -0.74
N TRP A 227 -4.92 -10.37 -0.45
CA TRP A 227 -3.80 -10.28 -1.39
C TRP A 227 -3.71 -11.50 -2.32
N HIS A 228 -4.02 -12.68 -1.79
CA HIS A 228 -4.12 -13.91 -2.55
C HIS A 228 -5.55 -14.06 -3.03
N VAL A 229 -5.82 -13.59 -4.25
CA VAL A 229 -7.12 -13.79 -4.89
C VAL A 229 -6.91 -14.71 -6.07
N GLU A 230 -7.61 -15.86 -6.04
CA GLU A 230 -7.68 -16.84 -7.10
C GLU A 230 -8.34 -16.28 -8.37
#